data_AF-A0A2E5JIY4-F1
#
_entry.id   AF-A0A2E5JIY4-F1
#
_cell.length_a   1.000
_cell.length_b   1.000
_cell.length_c   1.000
_cell.angle_alpha   90.00
_cell.angle_beta   90.00
_cell.angle_gamma   90.00
#
_symmetry.space_group_name_H-M   'P 1'
#
loop_
_entity.id
_entity.type
_entity.pdbx_description
1 polymer ?
#
loop_
_entity_poly.entity_id
_entity_poly.type
_entity_poly.pdbx_seq_one_letter_code
_entity_poly.pdbx_strand_id
1 'polypeptide(L)'
;MKGLIALILILTSGVVVADTTFEHGTVYSATTLQGNVWVQCAGQPSEYRYCAGYDLEPGMYTTLVSGADADKFQVEALHADGSTTKKKGKFDAEEGKSSAINLWIRTLFQRPLLEMGVNTVRYTLTKKGKTVEQGEFEVRVERGARQVCPTGTVYSAGNDCGSTSYVCDMYFNRYCN
;
A
#
# COMPACT_ATOMS: atom_id res chain seq x y z
N MET A 1 -31.61 53.69 32.34
CA MET A 1 -31.92 53.20 30.99
C MET A 1 -31.04 51.98 30.73
N LYS A 2 -31.66 50.86 30.37
CA LYS A 2 -31.06 49.52 30.27
C LYS A 2 -30.13 49.45 29.06
N GLY A 3 -28.84 49.20 29.28
CA GLY A 3 -27.87 48.94 28.21
C GLY A 3 -27.99 47.50 27.71
N LEU A 4 -28.28 47.33 26.42
CA LEU A 4 -28.18 46.04 25.74
C LEU A 4 -26.69 45.79 25.42
N ILE A 5 -26.13 44.70 25.96
CA ILE A 5 -24.87 44.13 25.52
C ILE A 5 -25.21 43.06 24.48
N ALA A 6 -24.88 43.32 23.21
CA ALA A 6 -25.02 42.35 22.14
C ALA A 6 -23.80 41.42 22.17
N LEU A 7 -24.03 40.14 22.49
CA LEU A 7 -23.01 39.09 22.46
C LEU A 7 -22.90 38.56 21.02
N ILE A 8 -21.86 38.97 20.30
CA ILE A 8 -21.56 38.45 18.96
C ILE A 8 -20.84 37.10 19.13
N LEU A 9 -21.55 36.01 18.87
CA LEU A 9 -20.98 34.67 18.77
C LEU A 9 -20.21 34.56 17.43
N ILE A 10 -18.89 34.65 17.49
CA ILE A 10 -18.03 34.38 16.33
C ILE A 10 -17.95 32.86 16.18
N LEU A 11 -18.77 32.30 15.30
CA LEU A 11 -18.64 30.92 14.81
C LEU A 11 -17.37 30.83 13.96
N THR A 12 -16.25 30.47 14.58
CA THR A 12 -15.05 30.07 13.85
C THR A 12 -15.30 28.71 13.22
N SER A 13 -15.60 28.68 11.92
CA SER A 13 -15.59 27.47 11.11
C SER A 13 -14.17 26.91 11.11
N GLY A 14 -13.90 25.91 11.94
CA GLY A 14 -12.66 25.15 11.87
C GLY A 14 -12.60 24.45 10.52
N VAL A 15 -11.65 24.83 9.67
CA VAL A 15 -11.27 24.01 8.51
C VAL A 15 -10.65 22.75 9.08
N VAL A 16 -11.35 21.62 8.96
CA VAL A 16 -10.76 20.31 9.20
C VAL A 16 -9.79 20.08 8.05
N VAL A 17 -8.53 20.45 8.25
CA VAL A 17 -7.45 20.01 7.38
C VAL A 17 -7.28 18.53 7.67
N ALA A 18 -7.69 17.68 6.73
CA ALA A 18 -7.42 16.25 6.83
C ALA A 18 -5.89 16.05 6.87
N ASP A 19 -5.39 15.41 7.91
CA ASP A 19 -3.96 15.09 8.02
C ASP A 19 -3.54 14.24 6.83
N THR A 20 -2.42 14.60 6.20
CA THR A 20 -1.89 13.85 5.08
C THR A 20 -1.41 12.48 5.55
N THR A 21 -2.03 11.43 5.03
CA THR A 21 -1.76 10.04 5.42
C THR A 21 -2.04 9.08 4.26
N PHE A 22 -1.81 7.78 4.45
CA PHE A 22 -2.23 6.77 3.49
C PHE A 22 -3.75 6.54 3.55
N GLU A 23 -4.36 6.30 2.38
CA GLU A 23 -5.80 6.09 2.23
C GLU A 23 -6.38 5.07 3.21
N HIS A 24 -5.64 4.00 3.48
CA HIS A 24 -6.08 2.95 4.40
C HIS A 24 -5.54 3.10 5.83
N GLY A 25 -4.99 4.26 6.17
CA GLY A 25 -4.39 4.54 7.47
C GLY A 25 -2.97 3.99 7.63
N THR A 26 -2.56 3.79 8.88
CA THR A 26 -1.16 3.60 9.26
C THR A 26 -0.85 2.23 9.85
N VAL A 27 -1.79 1.29 9.83
CA VAL A 27 -1.59 -0.07 10.34
C VAL A 27 -1.91 -1.06 9.24
N TYR A 28 -0.95 -1.93 8.95
CA TYR A 28 -1.06 -2.98 7.96
C TYR A 28 -0.72 -4.33 8.59
N SER A 29 -1.29 -5.40 8.07
CA SER A 29 -1.02 -6.77 8.53
C SER A 29 -0.44 -7.59 7.40
N ALA A 30 0.80 -8.07 7.57
CA ALA A 30 1.47 -8.92 6.60
C ALA A 30 1.17 -10.40 6.88
N THR A 31 0.31 -11.00 6.06
CA THR A 31 -0.05 -12.43 6.16
C THR A 31 0.92 -13.24 5.32
N THR A 32 1.39 -14.37 5.87
CA THR A 32 2.17 -15.33 5.09
C THR A 32 1.23 -16.36 4.47
N LEU A 33 1.30 -16.52 3.15
CA LEU A 33 0.51 -17.49 2.41
C LEU A 33 1.40 -18.68 2.05
N GLN A 34 0.85 -19.89 2.17
CA GLN A 34 1.55 -21.08 1.70
C GLN A 34 0.60 -22.19 1.31
N GLY A 35 1.06 -23.10 0.45
CA GLY A 35 0.33 -24.30 0.14
C GLY A 35 0.97 -25.05 -1.01
N ASN A 36 0.28 -26.07 -1.50
CA ASN A 36 0.75 -26.88 -2.60
C ASN A 36 -0.27 -26.87 -3.73
N VAL A 37 0.20 -26.93 -4.96
CA VAL A 37 -0.64 -26.84 -6.15
C VAL A 37 -0.22 -27.86 -7.20
N TRP A 38 -1.20 -28.50 -7.82
CA TRP A 38 -1.04 -29.22 -9.07
C TRP A 38 -1.14 -28.23 -10.23
N VAL A 39 -0.05 -28.11 -10.98
CA VAL A 39 0.04 -27.27 -12.16
C VAL A 39 -0.29 -28.12 -13.37
N GLN A 40 -1.23 -27.68 -14.18
CA GLN A 40 -1.54 -28.29 -15.47
C GLN A 40 -1.17 -27.30 -16.58
N CYS A 41 -0.15 -27.64 -17.36
CA CYS A 41 0.25 -26.86 -18.54
C CYS A 41 -0.26 -27.52 -19.81
N ALA A 42 -0.65 -26.73 -20.82
CA ALA A 42 -0.99 -27.27 -22.12
C ALA A 42 0.17 -28.08 -22.72
N GLY A 43 -0.09 -29.34 -23.07
CA GLY A 43 0.91 -30.22 -23.69
C GLY A 43 2.02 -30.72 -22.76
N GLN A 44 1.92 -30.51 -21.44
CA GLN A 44 2.88 -31.05 -20.47
C GLN A 44 2.19 -31.89 -19.38
N PRO A 45 2.91 -32.84 -18.76
CA PRO A 45 2.41 -33.54 -17.58
C PRO A 45 2.09 -32.58 -16.44
N SER A 46 1.16 -32.96 -15.58
CA SER A 46 0.89 -32.18 -14.38
C SER A 46 2.07 -32.25 -13.42
N GLU A 47 2.39 -31.13 -12.78
CA GLU A 47 3.50 -30.99 -11.84
C GLU A 47 3.00 -30.55 -10.47
N TYR A 48 3.59 -31.08 -9.40
CA TYR A 48 3.29 -30.65 -8.03
C TYR A 48 4.29 -29.58 -7.59
N ARG A 49 3.79 -28.43 -7.14
CA ARG A 49 4.63 -27.30 -6.70
C ARG A 49 4.22 -26.79 -5.33
N TYR A 50 5.22 -26.43 -4.54
CA TYR A 50 5.03 -25.67 -3.32
C TYR A 50 5.03 -24.17 -3.63
N CYS A 51 4.08 -23.44 -3.04
CA CYS A 51 3.98 -22.00 -3.14
C CYS A 51 4.09 -21.38 -1.75
N ALA A 52 4.88 -20.31 -1.66
CA ALA A 52 4.94 -19.42 -0.52
C ALA A 52 4.87 -17.98 -1.01
N GLY A 53 4.11 -17.15 -0.32
CA GLY A 53 3.89 -15.75 -0.67
C GLY A 53 3.55 -14.92 0.55
N TYR A 54 3.33 -13.64 0.30
CA TYR A 54 2.92 -12.68 1.29
C TYR A 54 1.75 -11.88 0.75
N ASP A 55 0.83 -11.57 1.65
CA ASP A 55 -0.22 -10.60 1.40
C ASP A 55 -0.11 -9.47 2.43
N LEU A 56 -0.65 -8.30 2.09
CA LEU A 56 -0.66 -7.14 2.96
C LEU A 56 -2.08 -6.58 3.01
N GLU A 57 -2.74 -6.73 4.16
CA GLU A 57 -4.04 -6.13 4.43
C GLU A 57 -3.84 -4.69 4.94
N PRO A 58 -4.62 -3.70 4.47
CA PRO A 58 -5.74 -3.80 3.52
C PRO A 58 -5.38 -3.70 2.03
N GLY A 59 -4.10 -3.57 1.71
CA GLY A 59 -3.67 -3.68 0.32
C GLY A 59 -2.17 -3.60 0.12
N MET A 60 -1.71 -4.26 -0.94
CA MET A 60 -0.32 -4.20 -1.42
C MET A 60 0.07 -2.83 -1.99
N TYR A 61 -0.92 -1.98 -2.26
CA TYR A 61 -0.79 -0.61 -2.74
C TYR A 61 -1.65 0.34 -1.90
N THR A 62 -1.31 1.63 -1.90
CA THR A 62 -2.14 2.71 -1.35
C THR A 62 -1.99 3.98 -2.19
N THR A 63 -2.82 4.98 -1.93
CA THR A 63 -2.52 6.37 -2.27
C THR A 63 -2.19 7.18 -1.02
N LEU A 64 -1.44 8.26 -1.18
CA LEU A 64 -1.33 9.33 -0.19
C LEU A 64 -2.53 10.26 -0.38
N VAL A 65 -3.24 10.57 0.70
CA VAL A 65 -4.42 11.46 0.72
C VAL A 65 -4.03 12.77 1.40
N SER A 66 -4.42 13.91 0.82
CA SER A 66 -4.13 15.24 1.36
C SER A 66 -5.09 16.28 0.80
N GLY A 67 -5.35 17.36 1.55
CA GLY A 67 -6.07 18.54 1.07
C GLY A 67 -5.21 19.58 0.35
N ALA A 68 -3.90 19.34 0.19
CA ALA A 68 -2.99 20.31 -0.42
C ALA A 68 -3.22 20.47 -1.93
N ASP A 69 -3.15 21.71 -2.42
CA ASP A 69 -3.06 21.99 -3.85
C ASP A 69 -1.66 21.65 -4.39
N ALA A 70 -1.45 20.37 -4.70
CA ALA A 70 -0.20 19.82 -5.23
C ALA A 70 -0.37 19.24 -6.66
N ASP A 71 0.74 19.03 -7.37
CA ASP A 71 0.77 18.28 -8.64
C ASP A 71 1.67 17.04 -8.58
N LYS A 72 2.50 16.93 -7.55
CA LYS A 72 3.42 15.82 -7.32
C LYS A 72 3.53 15.51 -5.84
N PHE A 73 3.83 14.25 -5.57
CA PHE A 73 4.22 13.79 -4.25
C PHE A 73 5.59 13.11 -4.30
N GLN A 74 6.20 13.07 -3.13
CA GLN A 74 7.31 12.20 -2.80
C GLN A 74 7.07 11.65 -1.40
N VAL A 75 7.29 10.36 -1.22
CA VAL A 75 7.35 9.71 0.10
C VAL A 75 8.66 8.94 0.23
N GLU A 76 9.21 8.94 1.43
CA GLU A 76 10.37 8.17 1.81
C GLU A 76 10.09 7.48 3.14
N ALA A 77 10.23 6.16 3.18
CA ALA A 77 10.15 5.38 4.41
C ALA A 77 11.55 5.14 4.95
N LEU A 78 11.75 5.44 6.23
CA LEU A 78 12.89 4.99 7.04
C LEU A 78 12.46 3.76 7.83
N HIS A 79 13.18 2.66 7.65
CA HIS A 79 12.89 1.38 8.30
C HIS A 79 13.71 1.20 9.58
N ALA A 80 13.34 0.20 10.38
CA ALA A 80 13.99 -0.10 11.65
C ALA A 80 15.48 -0.48 11.51
N ASP A 81 15.89 -1.01 10.36
CA ASP A 81 17.30 -1.33 10.05
C ASP A 81 18.11 -0.12 9.55
N GLY A 82 17.48 1.06 9.46
CA GLY A 82 18.08 2.29 8.97
C GLY A 82 18.10 2.44 7.45
N SER A 83 17.64 1.43 6.71
CA SER A 83 17.48 1.55 5.26
C SER A 83 16.31 2.48 4.91
N THR A 84 16.37 3.07 3.70
CA THR A 84 15.25 3.87 3.19
C THR A 84 14.79 3.41 1.82
N THR A 85 13.48 3.56 1.57
CA THR A 85 12.91 3.42 0.23
C THR A 85 12.06 4.64 -0.10
N LYS A 86 12.19 5.10 -1.35
CA LYS A 86 11.55 6.31 -1.84
C LYS A 86 10.61 6.02 -3.01
N LYS A 87 9.45 6.66 -2.99
CA LYS A 87 8.46 6.66 -4.07
C LYS A 87 8.10 8.11 -4.41
N LYS A 88 7.78 8.36 -5.67
CA LYS A 88 7.37 9.68 -6.16
C LYS A 88 6.44 9.50 -7.34
N GLY A 89 5.59 10.49 -7.58
CA GLY A 89 4.65 10.43 -8.69
C GLY A 89 3.78 11.68 -8.76
N LYS A 90 2.65 11.53 -9.46
CA LYS A 90 1.67 12.61 -9.62
C LYS A 90 0.76 12.68 -8.39
N PHE A 91 0.32 13.87 -8.08
CA PHE A 91 -0.75 14.12 -7.11
C PHE A 91 -1.88 14.86 -7.82
N ASP A 92 -3.09 14.38 -7.64
CA ASP A 92 -4.31 15.00 -8.14
C ASP A 92 -4.94 15.82 -7.01
N ALA A 93 -4.86 17.14 -7.12
CA ALA A 93 -5.41 18.05 -6.12
C ALA A 93 -6.95 18.11 -6.14
N GLU A 94 -7.59 17.74 -7.25
CA GLU A 94 -9.06 17.71 -7.32
C GLU A 94 -9.61 16.49 -6.59
N GLU A 95 -8.94 15.34 -6.72
CA GLU A 95 -9.27 14.12 -5.97
C GLU A 95 -8.67 14.08 -4.56
N GLY A 96 -7.66 14.90 -4.29
CA GLY A 96 -6.89 14.87 -3.04
C GLY A 96 -6.04 13.61 -2.87
N LYS A 97 -5.60 12.99 -3.97
CA LYS A 97 -4.93 11.68 -3.97
C LYS A 97 -3.67 11.63 -4.83
N SER A 98 -2.69 10.85 -4.38
CA SER A 98 -1.53 10.50 -5.21
C SER A 98 -1.85 9.38 -6.21
N SER A 99 -0.99 9.21 -7.23
CA SER A 99 -0.92 7.93 -7.95
C SER A 99 -0.57 6.78 -7.00
N ALA A 100 -0.94 5.55 -7.36
CA ALA A 100 -0.71 4.36 -6.53
C ALA A 100 0.76 4.18 -6.11
N ILE A 101 0.95 3.78 -4.87
CA ILE A 101 2.24 3.58 -4.20
C ILE A 101 2.36 2.10 -3.87
N ASN A 102 3.37 1.43 -4.40
CA ASN A 102 3.69 0.05 -4.04
C ASN A 102 4.20 -0.03 -2.59
N LEU A 103 3.42 -0.67 -1.72
CA LEU A 103 3.75 -0.84 -0.30
C LEU A 103 4.53 -2.11 0.00
N TRP A 104 4.23 -3.23 -0.69
CA TRP A 104 4.71 -4.57 -0.26
C TRP A 104 5.24 -5.47 -1.37
N ILE A 105 4.99 -5.13 -2.64
CA ILE A 105 5.43 -5.95 -3.77
C ILE A 105 6.92 -5.75 -4.03
N ARG A 106 7.67 -6.84 -3.99
CA ARG A 106 9.09 -6.88 -4.30
C ARG A 106 9.33 -7.59 -5.64
N THR A 107 9.95 -6.90 -6.57
CA THR A 107 10.42 -7.48 -7.85
C THR A 107 11.88 -7.12 -8.08
N LEU A 108 12.48 -7.63 -9.15
CA LEU A 108 13.85 -7.28 -9.54
C LEU A 108 14.05 -5.77 -9.73
N PHE A 109 13.01 -5.07 -10.20
CA PHE A 109 13.08 -3.64 -10.53
C PHE A 109 12.36 -2.74 -9.53
N GLN A 110 11.58 -3.32 -8.60
CA GLN A 110 10.78 -2.56 -7.66
C GLN A 110 11.00 -3.04 -6.23
N ARG A 111 11.41 -2.12 -5.36
CA ARG A 111 11.45 -2.32 -3.91
C ARG A 111 10.14 -1.84 -3.28
N PRO A 112 9.54 -2.56 -2.33
CA PRO A 112 8.36 -2.10 -1.59
C PRO A 112 8.67 -0.85 -0.78
N LEU A 113 7.69 0.02 -0.54
CA LEU A 113 7.88 1.20 0.32
C LEU A 113 8.00 0.81 1.79
N LEU A 114 7.31 -0.23 2.25
CA LEU A 114 7.28 -0.61 3.66
C LEU A 114 8.07 -1.90 3.90
N GLU A 115 8.53 -2.05 5.14
CA GLU A 115 9.06 -3.29 5.68
C GLU A 115 8.34 -3.67 6.99
N MET A 116 8.60 -4.89 7.48
CA MET A 116 8.03 -5.37 8.75
C MET A 116 8.40 -4.44 9.90
N GLY A 117 7.46 -4.16 10.81
CA GLY A 117 7.68 -3.30 11.97
C GLY A 117 7.30 -1.85 11.70
N VAL A 118 8.01 -0.92 12.34
CA VAL A 118 7.73 0.53 12.26
C VAL A 118 8.50 1.15 11.10
N ASN A 119 7.79 1.94 10.30
CA ASN A 119 8.31 2.67 9.16
C ASN A 119 7.97 4.16 9.37
N THR A 120 8.97 5.02 9.49
CA THR A 120 8.75 6.47 9.53
C THR A 120 8.62 6.98 8.09
N VAL A 121 7.42 7.35 7.68
CA VAL A 121 7.13 7.84 6.33
C VAL A 121 7.19 9.36 6.33
N ARG A 122 8.19 9.91 5.63
CA ARG A 122 8.31 11.34 5.36
C ARG A 122 7.71 11.65 4.00
N TYR A 123 6.90 12.70 3.92
CA TYR A 123 6.26 13.10 2.67
C TYR A 123 6.59 14.54 2.29
N THR A 124 6.51 14.81 1.00
CA THR A 124 6.62 16.15 0.41
C THR A 124 5.65 16.25 -0.75
N LEU A 125 4.77 17.23 -0.69
CA LEU A 125 3.85 17.61 -1.77
C LEU A 125 4.36 18.90 -2.41
N THR A 126 4.39 18.91 -3.75
CA THR A 126 4.87 20.08 -4.49
C THR A 126 3.85 20.52 -5.53
N LYS A 127 3.82 21.82 -5.83
CA LYS A 127 3.11 22.43 -6.96
C LYS A 127 4.09 23.23 -7.80
N LYS A 128 4.19 22.94 -9.10
CA LYS A 128 5.12 23.63 -10.03
C LYS A 128 6.56 23.69 -9.49
N GLY A 129 6.98 22.61 -8.80
CA GLY A 129 8.32 22.46 -8.22
C GLY A 129 8.55 23.15 -6.87
N LYS A 130 7.55 23.81 -6.28
CA LYS A 130 7.62 24.38 -4.94
C LYS A 130 6.92 23.48 -3.93
N THR A 131 7.54 23.23 -2.78
CA THR A 131 6.89 22.54 -1.65
C THR A 131 5.67 23.33 -1.20
N VAL A 132 4.52 22.67 -1.17
CA VAL A 132 3.27 23.22 -0.62
C VAL A 132 2.92 22.58 0.72
N GLU A 133 3.36 21.33 0.94
CA GLU A 133 3.20 20.64 2.20
C GLU A 133 4.32 19.61 2.41
N GLN A 134 4.70 19.38 3.66
CA GLN A 134 5.62 18.32 4.04
C GLN A 134 5.35 17.93 5.49
N GLY A 135 5.67 16.69 5.83
CA GLY A 135 5.49 16.17 7.18
C GLY A 135 5.98 14.73 7.28
N GLU A 136 5.63 14.09 8.38
CA GLU A 136 5.91 12.68 8.60
C GLU A 136 4.82 12.01 9.43
N PHE A 137 4.65 10.71 9.21
CA PHE A 137 3.78 9.85 10.01
C PHE A 137 4.39 8.45 10.10
N GLU A 138 4.07 7.72 11.16
CA GLU A 138 4.52 6.34 11.32
C GLU A 138 3.52 5.36 10.71
N VAL A 139 4.03 4.34 10.03
CA VAL A 139 3.26 3.21 9.52
C VAL A 139 3.80 1.93 10.14
N ARG A 140 2.92 1.14 10.75
CA ARG A 140 3.27 -0.13 11.36
C ARG A 140 2.78 -1.29 10.49
N VAL A 141 3.71 -2.17 10.14
CA VAL A 141 3.38 -3.46 9.52
C VAL A 141 3.54 -4.56 10.56
N GLU A 142 2.41 -5.12 10.95
CA GLU A 142 2.33 -6.19 11.94
C GLU A 142 2.44 -7.56 11.28
N ARG A 143 2.95 -8.54 12.02
CA ARG A 143 2.97 -9.92 11.57
C ARG A 143 1.55 -10.46 11.64
N GLY A 144 0.95 -10.65 10.47
CA GLY A 144 -0.35 -11.31 10.32
C GLY A 144 -0.27 -12.82 10.52
N ALA A 145 -1.39 -13.48 10.24
CA ALA A 145 -1.49 -14.93 10.35
C ALA A 145 -0.56 -15.65 9.34
N ARG A 146 -0.32 -16.93 9.62
CA ARG A 146 0.14 -17.87 8.60
C ARG A 146 -1.07 -18.59 8.05
N GLN A 147 -1.41 -18.31 6.80
CA GLN A 147 -2.52 -18.95 6.12
C GLN A 147 -1.99 -20.08 5.25
N VAL A 148 -2.49 -21.28 5.52
CA VAL A 148 -2.22 -22.46 4.70
C VAL A 148 -3.41 -22.67 3.79
N CYS A 149 -3.20 -22.50 2.51
CA CYS A 149 -4.24 -22.65 1.52
C CYS A 149 -4.39 -24.14 1.17
N PRO A 150 -5.62 -24.61 0.91
CA PRO A 150 -5.86 -26.00 0.56
C PRO A 150 -5.10 -26.38 -0.70
N THR A 151 -4.72 -27.65 -0.80
CA THR A 151 -4.14 -28.16 -2.05
C THR A 151 -5.16 -28.03 -3.17
N GLY A 152 -4.73 -27.47 -4.30
CA GLY A 152 -5.61 -27.21 -5.44
C GLY A 152 -4.94 -27.51 -6.77
N THR A 153 -5.68 -27.26 -7.85
CA THR A 153 -5.17 -27.36 -9.22
C THR A 153 -5.33 -26.02 -9.92
N VAL A 154 -4.30 -25.61 -10.65
CA VAL A 154 -4.36 -24.46 -11.58
C VAL A 154 -4.00 -24.93 -12.98
N TYR A 155 -4.69 -24.37 -13.96
CA TYR A 155 -4.43 -24.63 -15.38
C TYR A 155 -3.88 -23.37 -16.02
N SER A 156 -2.74 -23.50 -16.71
CA SER A 156 -2.17 -22.43 -17.52
C SER A 156 -2.01 -22.91 -18.97
N ALA A 157 -2.75 -22.27 -19.88
CA ALA A 157 -2.67 -22.54 -21.32
C ALA A 157 -1.50 -21.80 -22.00
N GLY A 158 -0.84 -20.88 -21.28
CA GLY A 158 0.17 -19.98 -21.82
C GLY A 158 1.61 -20.44 -21.56
N ASN A 159 2.56 -19.71 -22.13
CA ASN A 159 4.00 -19.92 -21.96
C ASN A 159 4.48 -19.70 -20.51
N ASP A 160 3.68 -19.03 -19.68
CA ASP A 160 4.04 -18.68 -18.30
C ASP A 160 3.87 -19.83 -17.29
N CYS A 161 3.49 -21.02 -17.75
CA CYS A 161 3.32 -22.18 -16.87
C CYS A 161 4.63 -22.60 -16.14
N GLY A 162 5.79 -22.29 -16.72
CA GLY A 162 7.09 -22.47 -16.07
C GLY A 162 7.40 -21.44 -14.99
N SER A 163 6.67 -20.33 -14.92
CA SER A 163 6.89 -19.28 -13.93
C SER A 163 6.25 -19.66 -12.60
N THR A 164 7.08 -19.97 -11.60
CA THR A 164 6.62 -20.25 -10.23
C THR A 164 5.80 -19.10 -9.67
N SER A 165 6.25 -17.86 -9.84
CA SER A 165 5.52 -16.68 -9.33
C SER A 165 4.13 -16.56 -9.95
N TYR A 166 4.01 -16.68 -11.26
CA TYR A 166 2.71 -16.63 -11.95
C TYR A 166 1.76 -17.74 -11.47
N VAL A 167 2.26 -18.97 -11.38
CA VAL A 167 1.50 -20.14 -10.89
C VAL A 167 1.06 -19.95 -9.44
N CYS A 168 1.94 -19.44 -8.58
CA CYS A 168 1.63 -19.22 -7.18
C CYS A 168 0.63 -18.08 -6.98
N ASP A 169 0.70 -17.00 -7.77
CA ASP A 169 -0.28 -15.92 -7.73
C ASP A 169 -1.67 -16.42 -8.16
N MET A 170 -1.76 -17.22 -9.23
CA MET A 170 -3.01 -17.86 -9.63
C MET A 170 -3.56 -18.78 -8.54
N TYR A 171 -2.68 -19.59 -7.93
CA TYR A 171 -3.04 -20.50 -6.86
C TYR A 171 -3.58 -19.74 -5.65
N PHE A 172 -2.87 -18.73 -5.17
CA PHE A 172 -3.28 -17.98 -4.00
C PHE A 172 -4.58 -17.21 -4.24
N ASN A 173 -4.73 -16.57 -5.40
CA ASN A 173 -5.98 -15.89 -5.75
C ASN A 173 -7.19 -16.84 -5.74
N ARG A 174 -7.00 -18.10 -6.18
CA ARG A 174 -8.09 -19.07 -6.27
C ARG A 174 -8.42 -19.77 -4.96
N TYR A 175 -7.44 -19.97 -4.08
CA TYR A 175 -7.58 -20.87 -2.92
C TYR A 175 -7.27 -20.20 -1.56
N CYS A 176 -6.82 -18.94 -1.54
CA CYS A 176 -6.53 -18.20 -0.30
C CYS A 176 -7.42 -16.96 -0.09
N ASN A 177 -8.16 -16.53 -1.11
CA ASN A 177 -9.09 -15.41 -1.01
C ASN A 177 -10.51 -15.87 -0.68
#